data_AF-A0A315VU00-F1
#
_entry.id   AF-A0A315VU00-F1
#
_cell.length_a   1.000
_cell.length_b   1.000
_cell.length_c   1.000
_cell.angle_alpha   90.00
_cell.angle_beta   90.00
_cell.angle_gamma   90.00
#
_symmetry.space_group_name_H-M   'P 1'
#
loop_
_entity.id
_entity.type
_entity.pdbx_description
1 polymer ?
#
loop_
_entity_poly.entity_id
_entity_poly.type
_entity_poly.pdbx_seq_one_letter_code
_entity_poly.pdbx_strand_id
1 'polypeptide(L)'
;MGCVVCSQLVDMWTVRAWGTGRRAVDLTSCPRMLNGGYHRVTGLHYMSSFSDAEDCCDDSSSASSLTLDRQLQGADGILAFFVRNQAAVMIRNEVFSCFVFYAVLLVIKMYTIAIITGQVRLRKKAFANPEDALRHGGLQFHREDPYVERCRRAHLNDLENILPFLFLGAIYSLTGPSLTVARLHFLVFFLARVLHSLAYLLAMQAPTRSLAYTAAQVPCVSMAVQILMSVASFA
;
A
#
# COMPACT_ATOMS: atom_id res chain seq x y z
N MET A 1 -9.25 -9.65 9.40
CA MET A 1 -9.18 -8.84 10.63
C MET A 1 -8.72 -7.38 10.42
N GLY A 2 -8.19 -6.98 9.25
CA GLY A 2 -7.74 -5.58 9.02
C GLY A 2 -8.82 -4.51 8.76
N CYS A 3 -10.10 -4.88 8.61
CA CYS A 3 -11.16 -3.92 8.26
C CYS A 3 -11.73 -3.17 9.49
N VAL A 4 -11.68 -3.78 10.69
CA VAL A 4 -12.33 -3.23 11.90
C VAL A 4 -11.53 -2.09 12.53
N VAL A 5 -10.19 -2.19 12.53
CA VAL A 5 -9.31 -1.16 13.13
C VAL A 5 -9.39 0.15 12.33
N CYS A 6 -9.51 0.07 11.01
CA CYS A 6 -9.66 1.26 10.17
C CYS A 6 -11.02 1.93 10.36
N SER A 7 -12.11 1.16 10.48
CA SER A 7 -13.44 1.73 10.79
C SER A 7 -13.45 2.41 12.16
N GLN A 8 -12.90 1.77 13.19
CA GLN A 8 -12.90 2.30 14.56
C GLN A 8 -12.08 3.59 14.70
N LEU A 9 -10.96 3.72 14.00
CA LEU A 9 -10.22 4.99 13.95
C LEU A 9 -11.09 6.07 13.32
N VAL A 10 -11.65 5.85 12.12
CA VAL A 10 -12.49 6.88 11.46
C VAL A 10 -13.72 7.24 12.30
N ASP A 11 -14.31 6.27 13.03
CA ASP A 11 -15.46 6.48 13.91
C ASP A 11 -15.09 7.29 15.17
N MET A 12 -13.94 7.01 15.79
CA MET A 12 -13.41 7.82 16.90
C MET A 12 -13.10 9.27 16.47
N TRP A 13 -12.67 9.47 15.23
CA TRP A 13 -12.42 10.81 14.66
C TRP A 13 -13.71 11.56 14.25
N THR A 14 -14.81 10.88 13.92
CA THR A 14 -16.07 11.52 13.50
C THR A 14 -17.00 11.89 14.65
N VAL A 15 -16.98 11.14 15.76
CA VAL A 15 -17.86 11.40 16.92
C VAL A 15 -17.60 12.76 17.58
N ARG A 16 -16.38 13.31 17.49
CA ARG A 16 -16.07 14.64 18.05
C ARG A 16 -16.54 15.81 17.19
N ALA A 17 -16.98 15.55 15.95
CA ALA A 17 -17.33 16.61 14.98
C ALA A 17 -18.84 16.76 14.73
N TRP A 18 -19.70 15.88 15.25
CA TRP A 18 -21.14 15.89 14.95
C TRP A 18 -21.99 15.75 16.21
N GLY A 19 -22.42 16.90 16.75
CA GLY A 19 -23.53 17.01 17.69
C GLY A 19 -24.88 16.83 16.97
N THR A 20 -25.70 15.96 17.55
CA THR A 20 -27.18 15.96 17.60
C THR A 20 -27.98 16.18 16.30
N GLY A 21 -28.72 15.14 15.90
CA GLY A 21 -29.95 15.31 15.12
C GLY A 21 -30.25 14.19 14.12
N ARG A 22 -30.74 13.02 14.58
CA ARG A 22 -31.42 12.05 13.71
C ARG A 22 -32.87 11.85 14.18
N ARG A 23 -33.82 12.27 13.34
CA ARG A 23 -35.22 11.83 13.35
C ARG A 23 -35.28 10.44 12.72
N ALA A 24 -35.96 9.51 13.39
CA ALA A 24 -36.23 8.16 12.92
C ALA A 24 -37.22 8.19 11.75
N VAL A 25 -37.00 7.33 10.74
CA VAL A 25 -38.01 7.01 9.72
C VAL A 25 -38.26 5.51 9.81
N ASP A 26 -39.54 5.22 10.03
CA ASP A 26 -40.19 3.93 10.23
C ASP A 26 -40.21 3.09 8.94
N LEU A 27 -39.97 1.78 9.06
CA LEU A 27 -39.95 0.81 7.94
C LEU A 27 -41.02 -0.25 8.17
N THR A 28 -42.29 0.13 7.98
CA THR A 28 -43.40 -0.82 7.82
C THR A 28 -43.92 -0.77 6.39
N SER A 29 -43.46 -1.68 5.52
CA SER A 29 -44.25 -2.31 4.44
C SER A 29 -43.35 -3.08 3.46
N CYS A 30 -43.45 -4.41 3.43
CA CYS A 30 -42.95 -5.24 2.33
C CYS A 30 -43.81 -6.53 2.25
N PRO A 31 -44.52 -6.81 1.14
CA PRO A 31 -45.27 -8.05 0.97
C PRO A 31 -44.45 -9.18 0.32
N ARG A 32 -44.82 -10.39 0.74
CA ARG A 32 -44.33 -11.75 0.43
C ARG A 32 -44.92 -12.30 -0.89
N MET A 33 -44.18 -13.13 -1.64
CA MET A 33 -44.59 -14.41 -2.33
C MET A 33 -43.33 -15.11 -2.93
N LEU A 34 -42.89 -16.30 -2.50
CA LEU A 34 -43.18 -17.71 -2.96
C LEU A 34 -42.69 -17.99 -4.41
N ASN A 35 -42.02 -19.09 -4.83
CA ASN A 35 -42.08 -20.52 -4.44
C ASN A 35 -40.97 -21.39 -5.16
N GLY A 36 -40.65 -22.60 -4.62
CA GLY A 36 -40.16 -23.83 -5.30
C GLY A 36 -38.66 -23.96 -5.65
N GLY A 37 -37.93 -25.07 -5.49
CA GLY A 37 -38.20 -26.45 -5.04
C GLY A 37 -36.89 -27.27 -5.05
N TYR A 38 -36.79 -28.28 -4.17
CA TYR A 38 -35.64 -29.19 -3.97
C TYR A 38 -35.69 -30.41 -4.92
N HIS A 39 -34.54 -30.87 -5.42
CA HIS A 39 -34.33 -32.28 -5.78
C HIS A 39 -32.89 -32.74 -5.52
N ARG A 40 -32.77 -33.88 -4.82
CA ARG A 40 -31.56 -34.67 -4.54
C ARG A 40 -31.78 -36.05 -5.18
N VAL A 41 -30.79 -36.59 -5.87
CA VAL A 41 -30.73 -38.02 -6.27
C VAL A 41 -29.31 -38.57 -6.05
N THR A 42 -29.24 -39.81 -5.60
CA THR A 42 -28.11 -40.56 -5.02
C THR A 42 -27.71 -41.79 -5.86
N GLY A 43 -26.41 -42.15 -5.85
CA GLY A 43 -25.83 -43.52 -5.97
C GLY A 43 -25.50 -44.04 -7.39
N LEU A 44 -24.70 -45.10 -7.64
CA LEU A 44 -23.46 -45.74 -7.10
C LEU A 44 -23.15 -46.98 -8.01
N HIS A 45 -21.87 -47.44 -8.13
CA HIS A 45 -21.34 -48.73 -8.68
C HIS A 45 -21.34 -48.99 -10.22
N TYR A 46 -20.43 -49.75 -10.89
CA TYR A 46 -19.09 -50.36 -10.69
C TYR A 46 -18.57 -50.95 -12.06
N MET A 47 -17.23 -51.04 -12.23
CA MET A 47 -16.31 -51.79 -13.15
C MET A 47 -16.77 -52.62 -14.38
N SER A 48 -16.01 -52.53 -15.49
CA SER A 48 -15.04 -53.55 -16.02
C SER A 48 -14.62 -53.26 -17.49
N SER A 49 -13.35 -52.94 -17.78
CA SER A 49 -12.30 -53.83 -18.34
C SER A 49 -12.30 -54.02 -19.88
N PHE A 50 -11.25 -53.54 -20.57
CA PHE A 50 -10.70 -54.18 -21.78
C PHE A 50 -9.22 -53.80 -21.95
N SER A 51 -8.41 -54.79 -22.35
CA SER A 51 -6.96 -54.89 -22.29
C SER A 51 -6.23 -54.38 -23.55
N ASP A 52 -5.00 -53.89 -23.32
CA ASP A 52 -3.73 -54.08 -24.03
C ASP A 52 -3.56 -53.71 -25.52
N ALA A 53 -2.69 -52.72 -25.77
CA ALA A 53 -1.65 -52.77 -26.81
C ALA A 53 -0.58 -51.70 -26.51
N GLU A 54 0.64 -52.14 -26.24
CA GLU A 54 1.87 -51.32 -26.20
C GLU A 54 2.18 -50.77 -27.60
N ASP A 55 2.68 -49.54 -27.69
CA ASP A 55 3.72 -49.22 -28.67
C ASP A 55 4.63 -48.09 -28.18
N CYS A 56 5.93 -48.35 -28.29
CA CYS A 56 7.04 -47.59 -27.74
C CYS A 56 7.43 -46.43 -28.66
N CYS A 57 7.65 -45.24 -28.10
CA CYS A 57 8.72 -44.26 -28.42
C CYS A 57 8.36 -42.91 -27.76
N ASP A 58 9.12 -42.51 -26.74
CA ASP A 58 9.68 -41.16 -26.52
C ASP A 58 9.98 -40.90 -25.04
N ASP A 59 10.87 -41.73 -24.49
CA ASP A 59 11.40 -41.58 -23.11
C ASP A 59 12.66 -40.69 -23.04
N SER A 60 12.94 -39.91 -24.10
CA SER A 60 14.13 -39.06 -24.20
C SER A 60 13.87 -37.57 -23.90
N SER A 61 12.62 -37.13 -23.84
CA SER A 61 12.23 -35.73 -23.61
C SER A 61 11.87 -35.42 -22.14
N SER A 62 11.48 -36.42 -21.35
CA SER A 62 11.13 -36.28 -19.92
C SER A 62 12.35 -36.20 -19.00
N ALA A 63 13.42 -36.95 -19.30
CA ALA A 63 14.68 -36.89 -18.54
C ALA A 63 15.45 -35.58 -18.76
N SER A 64 15.33 -35.02 -19.96
CA SER A 64 15.94 -33.73 -20.35
C SER A 64 15.27 -32.55 -19.64
N SER A 65 13.95 -32.57 -19.47
CA SER A 65 13.19 -31.56 -18.72
C SER A 65 13.45 -31.65 -17.21
N LEU A 66 13.49 -32.85 -16.63
CA LEU A 66 13.75 -33.05 -15.20
C LEU A 66 15.17 -32.69 -14.79
N THR A 67 16.15 -32.85 -15.68
CA THR A 67 17.55 -32.43 -15.43
C THR A 67 17.74 -30.93 -15.64
N LEU A 68 17.01 -30.32 -16.59
CA LEU A 68 16.96 -28.87 -16.77
C LEU A 68 16.28 -28.18 -15.57
N ASP A 69 15.17 -28.72 -15.06
CA ASP A 69 14.47 -28.22 -13.87
C ASP A 69 15.33 -28.35 -12.60
N ARG A 70 16.14 -29.41 -12.48
CA ARG A 70 17.09 -29.60 -11.36
C ARG A 70 18.31 -28.66 -11.45
N GLN A 71 18.74 -28.32 -12.67
CA GLN A 71 19.77 -27.29 -12.91
C GLN A 71 19.23 -25.88 -12.67
N LEU A 72 17.98 -25.60 -13.06
CA LEU A 72 17.28 -24.35 -12.79
C LEU A 72 17.00 -24.18 -11.29
N GLN A 73 16.61 -25.23 -10.55
CA GLN A 73 16.48 -25.16 -9.08
C GLN A 73 17.81 -24.90 -8.35
N GLY A 74 18.93 -25.35 -8.92
CA GLY A 74 20.27 -25.01 -8.41
C GLY A 74 20.66 -23.56 -8.71
N ALA A 75 20.33 -23.06 -9.91
CA ALA A 75 20.52 -21.66 -10.29
C ALA A 75 19.62 -20.72 -9.48
N ASP A 76 18.37 -21.11 -9.22
CA ASP A 76 17.42 -20.43 -8.35
C ASP A 76 17.90 -20.45 -6.89
N GLY A 77 18.49 -21.55 -6.45
CA GLY A 77 19.08 -21.68 -5.11
C GLY A 77 20.32 -20.81 -4.92
N ILE A 78 21.22 -20.75 -5.91
CA ILE A 78 22.43 -19.92 -5.87
C ILE A 78 22.07 -18.44 -6.03
N LEU A 79 21.15 -18.10 -6.94
CA LEU A 79 20.67 -16.73 -7.11
C LEU A 79 19.90 -16.26 -5.87
N ALA A 80 19.00 -17.08 -5.32
CA ALA A 80 18.32 -16.79 -4.06
C ALA A 80 19.30 -16.71 -2.89
N PHE A 81 20.32 -17.57 -2.83
CA PHE A 81 21.37 -17.49 -1.83
C PHE A 81 22.19 -16.21 -1.97
N PHE A 82 22.62 -15.85 -3.19
CA PHE A 82 23.34 -14.60 -3.45
C PHE A 82 22.48 -13.39 -3.11
N VAL A 83 21.23 -13.33 -3.56
CA VAL A 83 20.30 -12.24 -3.25
C VAL A 83 20.05 -12.15 -1.75
N ARG A 84 19.85 -13.28 -1.07
CA ARG A 84 19.64 -13.32 0.39
C ARG A 84 20.89 -12.91 1.16
N ASN A 85 22.08 -13.29 0.69
CA ASN A 85 23.35 -12.97 1.33
C ASN A 85 23.74 -11.49 1.08
N GLN A 86 23.42 -10.95 -0.11
CA GLN A 86 23.59 -9.53 -0.47
C GLN A 86 22.61 -8.63 0.30
N ALA A 87 21.33 -9.03 0.43
CA ALA A 87 20.36 -8.33 1.26
C ALA A 87 20.78 -8.32 2.74
N ALA A 88 21.33 -9.44 3.23
CA ALA A 88 21.90 -9.50 4.57
C ALA A 88 23.11 -8.57 4.72
N VAL A 89 23.97 -8.40 3.71
CA VAL A 89 25.08 -7.43 3.71
C VAL A 89 24.55 -6.00 3.80
N MET A 90 23.53 -5.66 3.02
CA MET A 90 22.93 -4.31 3.02
C MET A 90 22.23 -3.97 4.34
N ILE A 91 21.51 -4.93 4.94
CA ILE A 91 20.85 -4.74 6.25
C ILE A 91 21.86 -4.62 7.40
N ARG A 92 23.09 -5.15 7.25
CA ARG A 92 24.16 -4.95 8.24
C ARG A 92 24.68 -3.51 8.28
N ASN A 93 24.46 -2.70 7.25
CA ASN A 93 24.76 -1.27 7.33
C ASN A 93 23.68 -0.61 8.22
N GLU A 94 24.10 -0.19 9.42
CA GLU A 94 23.23 0.43 10.42
C GLU A 94 22.47 1.64 9.88
N VAL A 95 23.09 2.43 9.00
CA VAL A 95 22.47 3.59 8.36
C VAL A 95 21.39 3.16 7.38
N PHE A 96 21.69 2.18 6.52
CA PHE A 96 20.74 1.68 5.53
C PHE A 96 19.54 0.99 6.20
N SER A 97 19.78 0.21 7.27
CA SER A 97 18.70 -0.39 8.06
C SER A 97 17.80 0.68 8.69
N CYS A 98 18.40 1.73 9.25
CA CYS A 98 17.67 2.89 9.79
C CYS A 98 16.83 3.57 8.70
N PHE A 99 17.40 3.79 7.51
CA PHE A 99 16.68 4.33 6.36
C PHE A 99 15.48 3.46 5.97
N VAL A 100 15.68 2.15 5.79
CA VAL A 100 14.62 1.20 5.40
C VAL A 100 13.47 1.22 6.41
N PHE A 101 13.78 1.29 7.71
CA PHE A 101 12.75 1.40 8.75
C PHE A 101 11.85 2.62 8.54
N TYR A 102 12.42 3.82 8.40
CA TYR A 102 11.62 5.03 8.17
C TYR A 102 10.96 5.06 6.79
N ALA A 103 11.60 4.53 5.75
CA ALA A 103 11.05 4.39 4.41
C ALA A 103 9.77 3.55 4.42
N VAL A 104 9.79 2.39 5.08
CA VAL A 104 8.61 1.52 5.21
C VAL A 104 7.49 2.22 5.98
N LEU A 105 7.81 2.93 7.07
CA LEU A 105 6.81 3.71 7.81
C LEU A 105 6.14 4.79 6.95
N LEU A 106 6.90 5.49 6.11
CA LEU A 106 6.37 6.49 5.16
C LEU A 106 5.46 5.85 4.11
N VAL A 107 5.83 4.69 3.57
CA VAL A 107 5.01 3.94 2.61
C VAL A 107 3.70 3.47 3.27
N ILE A 108 3.76 2.92 4.49
CA ILE A 108 2.58 2.53 5.27
C ILE A 108 1.65 3.74 5.47
N LYS A 109 2.21 4.91 5.76
CA LYS A 109 1.44 6.16 5.89
C LYS A 109 0.73 6.53 4.58
N MET A 110 1.39 6.39 3.43
CA MET A 110 0.76 6.64 2.12
C MET A 110 -0.42 5.69 1.87
N TYR A 111 -0.24 4.39 2.15
CA TYR A 111 -1.35 3.42 2.07
C TYR A 111 -2.49 3.77 3.02
N THR A 112 -2.17 4.24 4.23
CA THR A 112 -3.19 4.68 5.19
C THR A 112 -4.03 5.83 4.62
N ILE A 113 -3.41 6.82 3.96
CA ILE A 113 -4.12 7.94 3.33
C ILE A 113 -4.96 7.48 2.12
N ALA A 114 -4.45 6.53 1.34
CA ALA A 114 -5.21 5.93 0.24
C ALA A 114 -6.49 5.24 0.74
N ILE A 115 -6.37 4.45 1.81
CA ILE A 115 -7.52 3.78 2.46
C ILE A 115 -8.51 4.82 3.01
N ILE A 116 -8.03 5.84 3.72
CA ILE A 116 -8.88 6.93 4.24
C ILE A 116 -9.64 7.60 3.09
N THR A 117 -8.97 7.89 1.97
CA THR A 117 -9.61 8.50 0.79
C THR A 117 -10.76 7.62 0.26
N GLY A 118 -10.54 6.31 0.13
CA GLY A 118 -11.57 5.36 -0.29
C GLY A 118 -12.76 5.30 0.69
N GLN A 119 -12.49 5.27 1.99
CA GLN A 119 -13.54 5.27 3.02
C GLN A 119 -14.36 6.58 3.01
N VAL A 120 -13.70 7.72 2.81
CA VAL A 120 -14.38 9.02 2.69
C VAL A 120 -15.30 9.04 1.46
N ARG A 121 -14.85 8.52 0.30
CA ARG A 121 -15.68 8.43 -0.91
C ARG A 121 -16.95 7.63 -0.67
N LEU A 122 -16.83 6.49 0.01
CA LEU A 122 -17.97 5.65 0.37
C LEU A 122 -18.92 6.34 1.37
N ARG A 123 -18.37 6.94 2.45
CA ARG A 123 -19.18 7.62 3.48
C ARG A 123 -19.89 8.86 2.95
N LYS A 124 -19.25 9.63 2.06
CA LYS A 124 -19.81 10.86 1.47
C LYS A 124 -20.62 10.61 0.21
N LYS A 125 -20.60 9.38 -0.34
CA LYS A 125 -21.16 9.03 -1.65
C LYS A 125 -20.75 10.04 -2.71
N ALA A 126 -19.44 10.17 -2.88
CA ALA A 126 -18.80 11.07 -3.83
C ALA A 126 -17.72 10.29 -4.59
N PHE A 127 -18.13 9.76 -5.75
CA PHE A 127 -17.33 8.89 -6.58
C PHE A 127 -16.78 9.67 -7.78
N ALA A 128 -15.55 9.35 -8.18
CA ALA A 128 -14.90 9.99 -9.32
C ALA A 128 -15.38 9.41 -10.66
N ASN A 129 -15.83 8.15 -10.66
CA ASN A 129 -16.24 7.46 -11.87
C ASN A 129 -17.76 7.18 -11.85
N PRO A 130 -18.43 7.23 -13.01
CA PRO A 130 -19.87 7.02 -13.10
C PRO A 130 -20.31 5.57 -12.76
N GLU A 131 -19.49 4.57 -13.07
CA GLU A 131 -19.77 3.16 -12.76
C GLU A 131 -19.80 2.88 -11.24
N ASP A 132 -18.90 3.51 -10.48
CA ASP A 132 -18.87 3.42 -9.03
C ASP A 132 -20.09 4.10 -8.41
N ALA A 133 -20.50 5.25 -8.97
CA ALA A 133 -21.69 5.96 -8.54
C ALA A 133 -22.96 5.13 -8.75
N LEU A 134 -23.09 4.49 -9.92
CA LEU A 134 -24.20 3.58 -10.23
C LEU A 134 -24.25 2.39 -9.28
N ARG A 135 -23.10 1.76 -9.00
CA ARG A 135 -23.01 0.62 -8.06
C ARG A 135 -23.42 1.01 -6.64
N HIS A 136 -23.22 2.26 -6.24
CA HIS A 136 -23.45 2.74 -4.88
C HIS A 136 -24.68 3.65 -4.72
N GLY A 137 -25.59 3.65 -5.70
CA GLY A 137 -26.96 4.14 -5.57
C GLY A 137 -27.45 5.10 -6.66
N GLY A 138 -26.60 5.54 -7.60
CA GLY A 138 -27.01 6.30 -8.79
C GLY A 138 -26.02 7.38 -9.24
N LEU A 139 -26.20 7.87 -10.48
CA LEU A 139 -25.32 8.87 -11.12
C LEU A 139 -25.22 10.20 -10.36
N GLN A 140 -26.19 10.55 -9.51
CA GLN A 140 -26.12 11.72 -8.64
C GLN A 140 -24.93 11.69 -7.67
N PHE A 141 -24.33 10.52 -7.44
CA PHE A 141 -23.12 10.37 -6.61
C PHE A 141 -21.81 10.47 -7.40
N HIS A 142 -21.87 10.63 -8.73
CA HIS A 142 -20.73 11.05 -9.55
C HIS A 142 -20.56 12.55 -9.39
N ARG A 143 -19.83 12.92 -8.34
CA ARG A 143 -19.66 14.31 -7.91
C ARG A 143 -18.37 14.47 -7.14
N GLU A 144 -17.84 15.69 -7.15
CA GLU A 144 -16.71 16.06 -6.33
C GLU A 144 -17.15 16.43 -4.90
N ASP A 145 -16.33 16.06 -3.92
CA ASP A 145 -16.50 16.46 -2.53
C ASP A 145 -15.21 17.14 -2.05
N PRO A 146 -15.30 18.34 -1.42
CA PRO A 146 -14.11 19.09 -0.98
C PRO A 146 -13.20 18.32 -0.01
N TYR A 147 -13.74 17.39 0.78
CA TYR A 147 -12.98 16.58 1.73
C TYR A 147 -12.29 15.40 1.02
N VAL A 148 -12.94 14.78 0.04
CA VAL A 148 -12.30 13.80 -0.85
C VAL A 148 -11.13 14.43 -1.59
N GLU A 149 -11.32 15.63 -2.15
CA GLU A 149 -10.26 16.32 -2.89
C GLU A 149 -9.11 16.80 -1.98
N ARG A 150 -9.42 17.11 -0.72
CA ARG A 150 -8.40 17.37 0.31
C ARG A 150 -7.55 16.12 0.59
N CYS A 151 -8.16 14.94 0.72
CA CYS A 151 -7.44 13.68 0.89
C CYS A 151 -6.58 13.36 -0.34
N ARG A 152 -7.10 13.58 -1.56
CA ARG A 152 -6.37 13.41 -2.81
C ARG A 152 -5.13 14.31 -2.87
N ARG A 153 -5.27 15.60 -2.56
CA ARG A 153 -4.14 16.55 -2.50
C ARG A 153 -3.10 16.18 -1.45
N ALA A 154 -3.51 15.68 -0.29
CA ALA A 154 -2.58 15.19 0.72
C ALA A 154 -1.76 14.00 0.19
N HIS A 155 -2.40 13.06 -0.49
CA HIS A 155 -1.72 11.90 -1.08
C HIS A 155 -0.80 12.27 -2.25
N LEU A 156 -1.21 13.19 -3.13
CA LEU A 156 -0.36 13.71 -4.21
C LEU A 156 0.88 14.40 -3.67
N ASN A 157 0.73 15.25 -2.65
CA ASN A 157 1.88 15.87 -2.02
C ASN A 157 2.80 14.83 -1.34
N ASP A 158 2.25 13.73 -0.82
CA ASP A 158 3.09 12.63 -0.35
C ASP A 158 3.89 11.98 -1.47
N LEU A 159 3.30 11.74 -2.65
CA LEU A 159 4.02 11.22 -3.81
C LEU A 159 5.16 12.15 -4.24
N GLU A 160 4.88 13.45 -4.34
CA GLU A 160 5.85 14.48 -4.76
C GLU A 160 7.06 14.59 -3.82
N ASN A 161 6.92 14.19 -2.55
CA ASN A 161 7.94 14.42 -1.52
C ASN A 161 8.59 13.14 -1.01
N ILE A 162 7.80 12.09 -0.80
CA ILE A 162 8.29 10.81 -0.29
C ILE A 162 9.06 10.10 -1.39
N LEU A 163 8.65 10.13 -2.66
CA LEU A 163 9.40 9.46 -3.73
C LEU A 163 10.82 10.03 -3.91
N PRO A 164 11.04 11.36 -3.99
CA PRO A 164 12.39 11.91 -4.00
C PRO A 164 13.18 11.58 -2.74
N PHE A 165 12.54 11.59 -1.56
CA PHE A 165 13.20 11.22 -0.30
C PHE A 165 13.65 9.75 -0.29
N LEU A 166 12.83 8.82 -0.80
CA LEU A 166 13.21 7.41 -0.91
C LEU A 166 14.43 7.24 -1.81
N PHE A 167 14.48 7.97 -2.92
CA PHE A 167 15.64 7.96 -3.81
C PHE A 167 16.89 8.56 -3.16
N LEU A 168 16.78 9.79 -2.64
CA LEU A 168 17.88 10.50 -1.98
C LEU A 168 18.38 9.76 -0.73
N GLY A 169 17.49 9.25 0.11
CA GLY A 169 17.83 8.55 1.33
C GLY A 169 18.53 7.21 1.06
N ALA A 170 18.16 6.50 -0.01
CA ALA A 170 18.86 5.30 -0.44
C ALA A 170 20.29 5.62 -0.86
N ILE A 171 20.50 6.63 -1.70
CA ILE A 171 21.84 7.06 -2.14
C ILE A 171 22.66 7.57 -0.96
N TYR A 172 22.07 8.44 -0.12
CA TYR A 172 22.72 8.99 1.06
C TYR A 172 23.18 7.91 2.04
N SER A 173 22.44 6.81 2.18
CA SER A 173 22.84 5.70 3.04
C SER A 173 24.10 4.97 2.52
N LEU A 174 24.42 5.13 1.23
CA LEU A 174 25.59 4.54 0.58
C LEU A 174 26.82 5.46 0.60
N THR A 175 26.67 6.76 0.89
CA THR A 175 27.80 7.71 0.98
C THR A 175 28.57 7.62 2.32
N GLY A 176 28.25 6.64 3.17
CA GLY A 176 28.90 6.45 4.47
C GLY A 176 28.73 7.59 5.50
N PRO A 177 27.54 8.19 5.67
CA PRO A 177 27.34 9.27 6.64
C PRO A 177 27.39 8.73 8.09
N SER A 178 27.57 9.62 9.06
CA SER A 178 27.45 9.24 10.46
C SER A 178 26.01 8.82 10.81
N LEU A 179 25.88 7.73 11.58
CA LEU A 179 24.57 7.14 11.93
C LEU A 179 23.63 8.14 12.63
N THR A 180 24.15 8.91 13.57
CA THR A 180 23.37 9.90 14.32
C THR A 180 22.79 10.97 13.39
N VAL A 181 23.60 11.48 12.46
CA VAL A 181 23.16 12.52 11.52
C VAL A 181 22.11 11.95 10.56
N ALA A 182 22.35 10.76 10.00
CA ALA A 182 21.40 10.11 9.10
C ALA A 182 20.05 9.82 9.80
N ARG A 183 20.10 9.30 11.03
CA ARG A 183 18.90 9.07 11.85
C ARG A 183 18.12 10.36 12.09
N LEU A 184 18.80 11.48 12.37
CA LEU A 184 18.14 12.78 12.54
C LEU A 184 17.46 13.23 11.24
N HIS A 185 18.12 13.10 10.09
CA HIS A 185 17.51 13.45 8.79
C HIS A 185 16.23 12.66 8.53
N PHE A 186 16.28 11.33 8.72
CA PHE A 186 15.13 10.46 8.49
C PHE A 186 13.99 10.70 9.50
N LEU A 187 14.33 10.91 10.77
CA LEU A 187 13.34 11.18 11.82
C LEU A 187 12.63 12.52 11.60
N VAL A 188 13.38 13.60 11.33
CA VAL A 188 12.82 14.93 11.07
C VAL A 188 11.92 14.88 9.85
N PHE A 189 12.37 14.24 8.76
CA PHE A 189 11.54 14.06 7.57
C PHE A 189 10.25 13.30 7.90
N PHE A 190 10.36 12.15 8.56
CA PHE A 190 9.22 11.33 8.94
C PHE A 190 8.19 12.10 9.77
N LEU A 191 8.62 12.73 10.87
CA LEU A 191 7.74 13.48 11.76
C LEU A 191 7.09 14.67 11.04
N ALA A 192 7.85 15.41 10.24
CA ALA A 192 7.34 16.54 9.47
C ALA A 192 6.30 16.08 8.43
N ARG A 193 6.50 14.94 7.77
CA ARG A 193 5.53 14.37 6.82
C ARG A 193 4.27 13.84 7.51
N VAL A 194 4.40 13.23 8.68
CA VAL A 194 3.24 12.82 9.51
C VAL A 194 2.43 14.05 9.92
N LEU A 195 3.10 15.08 10.46
CA LEU A 195 2.46 16.34 10.84
C LEU A 195 1.80 17.03 9.64
N HIS A 196 2.44 17.03 8.47
CA HIS A 196 1.89 17.59 7.24
C HIS A 196 0.59 16.89 6.84
N SER A 197 0.56 15.54 6.85
CA SER A 197 -0.65 14.77 6.54
C SER A 197 -1.76 15.04 7.56
N LEU A 198 -1.44 15.10 8.86
CA LEU A 198 -2.41 15.43 9.91
C LEU A 198 -2.98 16.83 9.74
N ALA A 199 -2.13 17.83 9.49
CA ALA A 199 -2.56 19.20 9.23
C ALA A 199 -3.49 19.30 8.02
N TYR A 200 -3.22 18.50 6.98
CA TYR A 200 -4.08 18.41 5.80
C TYR A 200 -5.47 17.87 6.13
N LEU A 201 -5.54 16.71 6.81
CA LEU A 201 -6.77 15.99 7.10
C LEU A 201 -7.64 16.67 8.17
N LEU A 202 -7.00 17.29 9.17
CA LEU A 202 -7.68 17.99 10.28
C LEU A 202 -8.02 19.45 9.97
N ALA A 203 -7.71 19.92 8.75
CA ALA A 203 -7.95 21.31 8.35
C ALA A 203 -7.39 22.34 9.36
N MET A 204 -6.20 22.06 9.88
CA MET A 204 -5.53 22.96 10.82
C MET A 204 -5.31 24.34 10.21
N GLN A 205 -5.33 25.37 11.07
CA GLN A 205 -5.15 26.75 10.65
C GLN A 205 -3.77 26.93 10.00
N ALA A 206 -3.70 27.76 8.97
CA ALA A 206 -2.41 28.21 8.45
C ALA A 206 -1.64 28.93 9.58
N PRO A 207 -0.31 28.77 9.68
CA PRO A 207 0.62 28.27 8.66
C PRO A 207 1.12 26.82 8.87
N THR A 208 0.48 26.00 9.70
CA THR A 208 1.09 24.74 10.17
C THR A 208 1.44 23.76 9.06
N ARG A 209 0.59 23.65 8.02
CA ARG A 209 0.88 22.81 6.84
C ARG A 209 2.13 23.28 6.10
N SER A 210 2.25 24.57 5.82
CA SER A 210 3.39 25.12 5.07
C SER A 210 4.68 24.98 5.87
N LEU A 211 4.62 25.20 7.19
CA LEU A 211 5.78 24.99 8.07
C LEU A 211 6.21 23.52 8.11
N ALA A 212 5.27 22.58 8.22
CA ALA A 212 5.57 21.15 8.20
C ALA A 212 6.17 20.71 6.86
N TYR A 213 5.68 21.27 5.74
CA TYR A 213 6.27 21.05 4.42
C TYR A 213 7.72 21.53 4.36
N THR A 214 7.98 22.78 4.75
CA THR A 214 9.33 23.36 4.73
C THR A 214 10.29 22.59 5.65
N ALA A 215 9.84 22.21 6.85
CA ALA A 215 10.63 21.41 7.77
C ALA A 215 11.02 20.04 7.18
N ALA A 216 10.15 19.42 6.38
CA ALA A 216 10.47 18.17 5.68
C ALA A 216 11.48 18.38 4.53
N GLN A 217 11.54 19.56 3.91
CA GLN A 217 12.51 19.81 2.83
C GLN A 217 13.94 19.98 3.31
N VAL A 218 14.13 20.52 4.52
CA VAL A 218 15.47 20.76 5.10
C VAL A 218 16.38 19.52 5.03
N PRO A 219 15.97 18.32 5.52
CA PRO A 219 16.80 17.14 5.40
C PRO A 219 16.98 16.67 3.95
N CYS A 220 16.00 16.86 3.06
CA CYS A 220 16.13 16.48 1.65
C CYS A 220 17.20 17.31 0.93
N VAL A 221 17.18 18.63 1.11
CA VAL A 221 18.19 19.54 0.55
C VAL A 221 19.57 19.22 1.13
N SER A 222 19.66 19.02 2.45
CA SER A 222 20.91 18.64 3.12
C SER A 222 21.51 17.36 2.56
N MET A 223 20.71 16.29 2.38
CA MET A 223 21.17 15.05 1.78
C MET A 223 21.61 15.24 0.32
N ALA A 224 20.84 15.99 -0.48
CA ALA A 224 21.19 16.26 -1.87
C ALA A 224 22.54 16.99 -2.00
N VAL A 225 22.78 18.01 -1.17
CA VAL A 225 24.06 18.73 -1.15
C VAL A 225 25.21 17.81 -0.72
N GLN A 226 25.02 16.98 0.31
CA GLN A 226 26.05 16.03 0.75
C GLN A 226 26.38 14.98 -0.32
N ILE A 227 25.37 14.45 -1.01
CA ILE A 227 25.56 13.54 -2.14
C ILE A 227 26.34 14.23 -3.26
N LEU A 228 25.94 15.45 -3.64
CA LEU A 228 26.63 16.22 -4.68
C LEU A 228 28.10 16.47 -4.32
N MET A 229 28.39 16.88 -3.09
CA MET A 229 29.79 17.08 -2.64
C MET A 229 30.59 15.78 -2.65
N SER A 230 29.98 14.66 -2.26
CA SER A 230 30.64 13.36 -2.26
C SER A 230 30.93 12.83 -3.66
N VAL A 231 30.10 13.16 -4.65
CA VAL A 231 30.26 12.68 -6.03
C VAL A 231 31.07 13.66 -6.87
N ALA A 232 31.02 14.97 -6.56
CA ALA A 232 31.77 16.00 -7.26
C ALA A 232 33.29 15.80 -7.21
N SER A 233 33.82 15.07 -6.21
CA SER A 233 35.24 14.70 -6.19
C SER A 233 35.62 13.68 -7.28
N PHE A 234 34.65 13.02 -7.91
CA PHE A 234 34.84 11.99 -8.94
C PHE A 234 34.41 12.44 -10.34
N ALA A 235 33.88 13.66 -10.49
CA ALA A 235 33.43 14.23 -11.76
C ALA A 235 34.44 15.26 -12.28
#